data_AF-A0A9D1GBC7-F1
#
_entry.id   AF-A0A9D1GBC7-F1
#
_cell.length_a   1.000
_cell.length_b   1.000
_cell.length_c   1.000
_cell.angle_alpha   90.00
_cell.angle_beta   90.00
_cell.angle_gamma   90.00
#
_symmetry.space_group_name_H-M   'P 1'
#
loop_
_entity.id
_entity.type
_entity.pdbx_description
1 polymer ?
#
loop_
_entity_poly.entity_id
_entity_poly.type
_entity_poly.pdbx_seq_one_letter_code
_entity_poly.pdbx_strand_id
1 'polypeptide(L)'
;MTKSFFITMLVAILIGAVLGNFLFEQYKLESETVIKEVNSTYFLMEGSYSTEEQAKKAVTNIDPYLIVKEDANYIVYLAITSSNDNLEKLKKMYKEEGINASIKKMSIENEEFLATLEQMDILLNKASSNDEITSINKVVLANYQEFVLE
;
A
#
# COMPACT_ATOMS: atom_id res chain seq x y z
N MET A 1 29.60 52.92 -1.45
CA MET A 1 28.65 51.92 -1.96
C MET A 1 27.70 52.62 -2.91
N THR A 2 27.68 52.26 -4.19
CA THR A 2 26.85 52.93 -5.20
C THR A 2 25.43 52.39 -5.19
N LYS A 3 24.42 53.20 -5.56
CA LYS A 3 23.02 52.74 -5.67
C LYS A 3 22.86 51.50 -6.56
N SER A 4 23.71 51.34 -7.57
CA SER A 4 23.78 50.17 -8.43
C SER A 4 24.14 48.88 -7.68
N PHE A 5 25.01 48.95 -6.67
CA PHE A 5 25.40 47.79 -5.87
C PHE A 5 24.21 47.23 -5.07
N PHE A 6 23.41 48.10 -4.46
CA PHE A 6 22.21 47.70 -3.72
C PHE A 6 21.14 47.10 -4.63
N ILE A 7 20.97 47.64 -5.83
CA ILE A 7 20.01 47.10 -6.82
C ILE A 7 20.46 45.70 -7.28
N THR A 8 21.73 45.52 -7.62
CA THR A 8 22.26 44.19 -8.00
C THR A 8 22.13 43.19 -6.87
N MET A 9 22.38 43.60 -5.62
CA MET A 9 22.21 42.75 -4.44
C MET A 9 20.74 42.32 -4.26
N LEU A 10 19.78 43.24 -4.41
CA LEU A 10 18.36 42.93 -4.32
C LEU A 10 17.91 41.93 -5.39
N VAL A 11 18.38 42.11 -6.63
CA VAL A 11 18.08 41.21 -7.75
C VAL A 11 18.67 39.82 -7.52
N ALA A 12 19.90 39.73 -6.98
CA ALA A 12 20.50 38.44 -6.66
C ALA A 12 19.72 37.68 -5.57
N ILE A 13 19.22 38.38 -4.55
CA ILE A 13 18.38 37.78 -3.49
C ILE A 13 17.07 37.26 -4.08
N LEU A 14 16.42 38.02 -4.96
CA LEU A 14 15.18 37.61 -5.61
C LEU A 14 15.39 36.38 -6.51
N ILE A 15 16.46 36.36 -7.30
CA ILE A 15 16.81 35.21 -8.15
C ILE A 15 17.11 33.98 -7.28
N GLY A 16 17.87 34.14 -6.20
CA GLY A 16 18.15 33.07 -5.26
C GLY A 16 16.89 32.51 -4.60
N ALA A 17 15.94 33.37 -4.21
CA ALA A 17 14.66 32.95 -3.65
C ALA A 17 13.80 32.17 -4.66
N VAL A 18 13.74 32.63 -5.92
CA VAL A 18 12.99 31.93 -6.98
C VAL A 18 13.60 30.58 -7.28
N LEU A 19 14.93 30.50 -7.45
CA LEU A 19 15.63 29.24 -7.71
C LEU A 19 15.54 28.29 -6.52
N GLY A 20 15.67 28.81 -5.30
CA GLY A 20 15.53 28.03 -4.07
C GLY A 20 14.14 27.41 -3.96
N ASN A 21 13.08 28.19 -4.20
CA ASN A 21 11.70 27.68 -4.21
C ASN A 21 11.47 26.65 -5.32
N PHE A 22 11.96 26.91 -6.54
CA PHE A 22 11.82 25.98 -7.66
C PHE A 22 12.51 24.63 -7.39
N LEU A 23 13.73 24.66 -6.84
CA LEU A 23 14.44 23.44 -6.45
C LEU A 23 13.71 22.74 -5.30
N PHE A 24 13.26 23.47 -4.28
CA PHE A 24 12.55 22.89 -3.16
C PHE A 24 11.23 22.23 -3.58
N GLU A 25 10.48 22.83 -4.50
CA GLU A 25 9.26 22.23 -5.05
C GLU A 25 9.54 20.96 -5.84
N GLN A 26 10.59 20.92 -6.67
CA GLN A 26 10.95 19.70 -7.41
C GLN A 26 11.37 18.56 -6.46
N TYR A 27 12.23 18.83 -5.48
CA TYR A 27 12.64 17.83 -4.50
C TYR A 27 11.48 17.36 -3.61
N LYS A 28 10.55 18.25 -3.26
CA LYS A 28 9.34 17.88 -2.52
C LYS A 28 8.44 16.94 -3.35
N LEU A 29 8.26 17.22 -4.63
CA LEU A 29 7.46 16.38 -5.53
C LEU A 29 8.12 15.01 -5.78
N GLU A 30 9.43 14.96 -5.98
CA GLU A 30 10.18 13.70 -6.15
C GLU A 30 10.20 12.87 -4.87
N SER A 31 10.40 13.51 -3.71
CA SER A 31 10.37 12.80 -2.43
C SER A 31 8.97 12.29 -2.10
N GLU A 32 7.90 13.07 -2.28
CA GLU A 32 6.52 12.60 -2.05
C GLU A 32 6.11 11.46 -2.99
N THR A 33 6.60 11.45 -4.24
CA THR A 33 6.32 10.37 -5.21
C THR A 33 7.09 9.10 -4.89
N VAL A 34 8.38 9.20 -4.55
CA VAL A 34 9.18 8.04 -4.11
C VAL A 34 8.67 7.51 -2.76
N ILE A 35 8.29 8.38 -1.82
CA ILE A 35 7.68 7.98 -0.54
C ILE A 35 6.33 7.26 -0.78
N LYS A 36 5.48 7.75 -1.68
CA LYS A 36 4.23 7.06 -2.04
C LYS A 36 4.46 5.70 -2.71
N GLU A 37 5.50 5.58 -3.53
CA GLU A 37 5.85 4.32 -4.18
C GLU A 37 6.45 3.31 -3.19
N VAL A 38 7.25 3.78 -2.21
CA VAL A 38 7.78 2.99 -1.09
C VAL A 38 6.71 2.61 -0.06
N ASN A 39 5.70 3.45 0.15
CA ASN A 39 4.61 3.23 1.11
C ASN A 39 3.37 2.54 0.50
N SER A 40 3.45 2.11 -0.76
CA SER A 40 2.33 1.43 -1.41
C SER A 40 2.17 0.02 -0.84
N THR A 41 1.05 -0.25 -0.18
CA THR A 41 0.66 -1.58 0.26
C THR A 41 -0.11 -2.28 -0.86
N TYR A 42 0.23 -3.55 -1.13
CA TYR A 42 -0.42 -4.38 -2.14
C TYR A 42 -1.53 -5.20 -1.51
N PHE A 43 -2.71 -5.11 -2.09
CA PHE A 43 -3.89 -5.89 -1.75
C PHE A 43 -4.17 -6.85 -2.89
N LEU A 44 -4.17 -8.14 -2.58
CA LEU A 44 -4.66 -9.18 -3.48
C LEU A 44 -6.17 -9.29 -3.31
N MET A 45 -6.89 -9.19 -4.41
CA MET A 45 -8.35 -9.22 -4.44
C MET A 45 -8.83 -10.38 -5.30
N GLU A 46 -9.88 -11.04 -4.85
CA GLU A 46 -10.60 -12.00 -5.69
C GLU A 46 -11.52 -11.24 -6.66
N GLY A 47 -12.26 -10.24 -6.16
CA GLY A 47 -13.20 -9.48 -6.97
C GLY A 47 -13.89 -8.34 -6.21
N SER A 48 -14.75 -7.63 -6.93
CA SER A 48 -15.63 -6.57 -6.42
C SER A 48 -17.07 -6.87 -6.79
N TYR A 49 -17.97 -6.77 -5.83
CA TYR A 49 -19.34 -7.26 -5.92
C TYR A 49 -20.35 -6.18 -5.54
N SER A 50 -21.53 -6.19 -6.16
CA SER A 50 -22.56 -5.18 -5.86
C SER A 50 -23.33 -5.49 -4.56
N THR A 51 -23.32 -6.74 -4.10
CA THR A 51 -23.95 -7.12 -2.82
C THR A 51 -23.04 -7.99 -1.97
N GLU A 52 -23.27 -7.97 -0.67
CA GLU A 52 -22.52 -8.75 0.31
C GLU A 52 -22.69 -10.25 0.09
N GLU A 53 -23.89 -10.69 -0.31
CA GLU A 53 -24.17 -12.10 -0.61
C GLU A 53 -23.39 -12.62 -1.80
N GLN A 54 -23.16 -11.78 -2.82
CA GLN A 54 -22.33 -12.15 -3.96
C GLN A 54 -20.87 -12.33 -3.52
N ALA A 55 -20.34 -11.40 -2.74
CA ALA A 55 -18.99 -11.50 -2.17
C ALA A 55 -18.83 -12.77 -1.32
N LYS A 56 -19.78 -13.07 -0.42
CA LYS A 56 -19.77 -14.29 0.41
C LYS A 56 -19.81 -15.58 -0.42
N LYS A 57 -20.55 -15.60 -1.53
CA LYS A 57 -20.59 -16.76 -2.43
C LYS A 57 -19.26 -16.99 -3.14
N ALA A 58 -18.54 -15.93 -3.51
CA ALA A 58 -17.25 -16.04 -4.19
C ALA A 58 -16.18 -16.71 -3.32
N VAL A 59 -16.24 -16.51 -2.00
CA VAL A 59 -15.24 -17.01 -1.04
C VAL A 59 -15.68 -18.26 -0.26
N THR A 60 -16.72 -18.95 -0.70
CA THR A 60 -17.27 -20.09 0.07
C THR A 60 -16.24 -21.18 0.39
N ASN A 61 -15.21 -21.35 -0.45
CA ASN A 61 -14.12 -22.32 -0.25
C ASN A 61 -12.74 -21.66 -0.16
N ILE A 62 -12.69 -20.38 0.21
CA ILE A 62 -11.44 -19.61 0.30
C ILE A 62 -11.29 -19.19 1.76
N ASP A 63 -10.15 -19.48 2.40
CA ASP A 63 -9.77 -18.97 3.72
C ASP A 63 -8.24 -18.75 3.73
N PRO A 64 -7.74 -17.60 4.23
CA PRO A 64 -8.47 -16.47 4.77
C PRO A 64 -8.93 -15.47 3.69
N TYR A 65 -9.96 -14.69 4.02
CA TYR A 65 -10.44 -13.56 3.23
C TYR A 65 -10.98 -12.45 4.13
N LEU A 66 -11.13 -11.25 3.57
CA LEU A 66 -11.79 -10.12 4.20
C LEU A 66 -12.73 -9.44 3.20
N ILE A 67 -13.99 -9.25 3.56
CA ILE A 67 -14.96 -8.50 2.75
C ILE A 67 -15.06 -7.08 3.29
N VAL A 68 -14.74 -6.10 2.46
CA VAL A 68 -14.77 -4.68 2.84
C VAL A 68 -15.78 -3.96 1.94
N LYS A 69 -16.67 -3.18 2.56
CA LYS A 69 -17.57 -2.31 1.81
C LYS A 69 -16.83 -1.03 1.44
N GLU A 70 -16.66 -0.81 0.15
CA GLU A 70 -16.07 0.40 -0.40
C GLU A 70 -17.06 1.04 -1.38
N ASP A 71 -17.47 2.27 -1.06
CA ASP A 71 -18.53 2.99 -1.76
C ASP A 71 -19.83 2.16 -1.88
N ALA A 72 -20.17 1.76 -3.11
CA ALA A 72 -21.35 0.97 -3.43
C ALA A 72 -21.06 -0.53 -3.59
N ASN A 73 -19.81 -0.96 -3.48
CA ASN A 73 -19.38 -2.33 -3.74
C ASN A 73 -18.79 -3.00 -2.49
N TYR A 74 -18.70 -4.33 -2.55
CA TYR A 74 -18.05 -5.20 -1.58
C TYR A 74 -16.82 -5.82 -2.24
N ILE A 75 -15.65 -5.43 -1.78
CA ILE A 75 -14.38 -5.94 -2.27
C ILE A 75 -13.95 -7.12 -1.41
N VAL A 76 -13.55 -8.20 -2.07
CA VAL A 76 -12.99 -9.40 -1.42
C VAL A 76 -11.46 -9.30 -1.45
N TYR A 77 -10.86 -9.02 -0.30
CA TYR A 77 -9.42 -9.10 -0.10
C TYR A 77 -9.02 -10.51 0.30
N LEU A 78 -7.99 -11.02 -0.37
CA LEU A 78 -7.39 -12.32 -0.12
C LEU A 78 -6.11 -12.19 0.69
N ALA A 79 -5.29 -11.19 0.43
CA ALA A 79 -4.04 -10.98 1.15
C ALA A 79 -3.57 -9.53 1.06
N ILE A 80 -2.70 -9.14 2.01
CA ILE A 80 -2.09 -7.81 2.08
C ILE A 80 -0.59 -7.97 2.33
N THR A 81 0.24 -7.20 1.62
CA THR A 81 1.70 -7.18 1.79
C THR A 81 2.28 -5.85 1.35
N SER A 82 3.36 -5.41 1.99
CA SER A 82 4.17 -4.28 1.53
C SER A 82 5.37 -4.72 0.67
N SER A 83 5.64 -6.03 0.61
CA SER A 83 6.80 -6.62 -0.07
C SER A 83 6.43 -7.18 -1.44
N ASN A 84 7.16 -6.77 -2.48
CA ASN A 84 6.97 -7.29 -3.83
C ASN A 84 7.33 -8.78 -3.96
N ASP A 85 8.30 -9.28 -3.18
CA ASP A 85 8.66 -10.70 -3.18
C ASP A 85 7.55 -11.55 -2.56
N ASN A 86 6.97 -11.06 -1.45
CA ASN A 86 5.82 -11.70 -0.81
C ASN A 86 4.56 -11.63 -1.68
N LEU A 87 4.38 -10.53 -2.41
CA LEU A 87 3.28 -10.39 -3.37
C LEU A 87 3.31 -11.51 -4.43
N GLU A 88 4.46 -11.75 -5.04
CA GLU A 88 4.59 -12.82 -6.03
C GLU A 88 4.41 -14.22 -5.41
N LYS A 89 4.88 -14.40 -4.16
CA LYS A 89 4.67 -15.64 -3.40
C LYS A 89 3.18 -15.92 -3.13
N LEU A 90 2.46 -14.91 -2.65
CA LEU A 90 1.02 -14.99 -2.39
C LEU A 90 0.22 -15.20 -3.67
N LYS A 91 0.54 -14.47 -4.75
CA LYS A 91 -0.08 -14.67 -6.06
C LYS A 91 0.10 -16.08 -6.57
N LYS A 92 1.30 -16.64 -6.41
CA LYS A 92 1.59 -18.01 -6.83
C LYS A 92 0.76 -19.01 -6.05
N MET A 93 0.67 -18.88 -4.72
CA MET A 93 -0.15 -19.74 -3.86
C MET A 93 -1.63 -19.75 -4.32
N TYR A 94 -2.25 -18.58 -4.45
CA TYR A 94 -3.64 -18.50 -4.89
C TYR A 94 -3.85 -19.02 -6.32
N LYS A 95 -2.88 -18.80 -7.21
CA LYS A 95 -2.93 -19.35 -8.57
C LYS A 95 -2.88 -20.88 -8.58
N GLU A 96 -2.10 -21.49 -7.70
CA GLU A 96 -2.04 -22.96 -7.53
C GLU A 96 -3.39 -23.52 -7.00
N GLU A 97 -4.13 -22.72 -6.24
CA GLU A 97 -5.49 -23.01 -5.77
C GLU A 97 -6.58 -22.71 -6.84
N GLY A 98 -6.18 -22.24 -8.02
CA GLY A 98 -7.10 -21.91 -9.12
C GLY A 98 -7.76 -20.53 -9.01
N ILE A 99 -7.28 -19.68 -8.09
CA ILE A 99 -7.78 -18.34 -7.85
C ILE A 99 -6.90 -17.32 -8.58
N ASN A 100 -7.50 -16.54 -9.49
CA ASN A 100 -6.77 -15.50 -10.22
C ASN A 100 -6.91 -14.15 -9.54
N ALA A 101 -6.10 -13.91 -8.52
CA ALA A 101 -6.14 -12.68 -7.73
C ALA A 101 -5.66 -11.45 -8.52
N SER A 102 -6.41 -10.36 -8.43
CA SER A 102 -6.05 -9.04 -8.94
C SER A 102 -5.29 -8.22 -7.89
N ILE A 103 -4.44 -7.28 -8.31
CA ILE A 103 -3.66 -6.44 -7.38
C ILE A 103 -4.28 -5.04 -7.33
N LYS A 104 -4.50 -4.53 -6.12
CA LYS A 104 -4.81 -3.13 -5.85
C LYS A 104 -3.72 -2.54 -4.96
N LYS A 105 -3.16 -1.40 -5.36
CA LYS A 105 -2.22 -0.65 -4.52
C LYS A 105 -3.01 0.35 -3.69
N MET A 106 -2.75 0.41 -2.40
CA MET A 106 -3.36 1.38 -1.48
C MET A 106 -2.29 1.98 -0.58
N SER A 107 -2.46 3.26 -0.25
CA SER A 107 -1.68 3.92 0.79
C SER A 107 -2.42 3.76 2.10
N ILE A 108 -1.77 3.18 3.11
CA ILE A 108 -2.31 3.04 4.46
C ILE A 108 -1.55 4.00 5.37
N GLU A 109 -2.27 4.72 6.24
CA GLU A 109 -1.67 5.70 7.16
C GLU A 109 -1.55 5.18 8.60
N ASN A 110 -2.27 4.11 8.96
CA ASN A 110 -2.24 3.56 10.31
C ASN A 110 -0.87 2.92 10.60
N GLU A 111 -0.08 3.56 11.47
CA GLU A 111 1.28 3.14 11.82
C GLU A 111 1.33 1.78 12.54
N GLU A 112 0.33 1.45 13.36
CA GLU A 112 0.27 0.19 14.11
C GLU A 112 0.05 -1.01 13.19
N PHE A 113 -0.86 -0.87 12.22
CA PHE A 113 -1.04 -1.84 11.17
C PHE A 113 0.22 -1.99 10.32
N LEU A 114 0.85 -0.88 9.90
CA LEU A 114 2.06 -0.93 9.08
C LEU A 114 3.22 -1.62 9.80
N ALA A 115 3.44 -1.34 11.09
CA ALA A 115 4.45 -2.01 11.89
C ALA A 115 4.18 -3.52 12.02
N THR A 116 2.92 -3.90 12.17
CA THR A 116 2.52 -5.31 12.21
C THR A 116 2.70 -5.98 10.85
N LEU A 117 2.32 -5.30 9.76
CA LEU A 117 2.48 -5.78 8.39
C LEU A 117 3.94 -6.03 8.06
N GLU A 118 4.85 -5.13 8.46
CA GLU A 118 6.29 -5.31 8.27
C GLU A 118 6.81 -6.57 8.97
N GLN A 119 6.39 -6.80 10.22
CA GLN A 119 6.77 -8.01 10.95
C GLN A 119 6.22 -9.28 10.29
N MET A 120 4.96 -9.24 9.84
CA MET A 120 4.34 -10.36 9.15
C MET A 120 4.98 -10.61 7.79
N ASP A 121 5.42 -9.57 7.07
CA ASP A 121 6.14 -9.70 5.81
C ASP A 121 7.50 -10.41 6.00
N ILE A 122 8.19 -10.16 7.11
CA ILE A 122 9.43 -10.88 7.45
C ILE A 122 9.15 -12.38 7.67
N LEU A 123 8.05 -12.71 8.37
CA LEU A 123 7.66 -14.10 8.60
C LEU A 123 7.23 -14.77 7.29
N LEU A 124 6.43 -14.08 6.49
CA LEU A 124 5.89 -14.55 5.22
C LEU A 124 7.02 -14.86 4.24
N ASN A 125 8.08 -14.06 4.22
CA ASN A 125 9.25 -14.31 3.38
C ASN A 125 9.93 -15.64 3.75
N LYS A 126 10.03 -15.95 5.05
CA LYS A 126 10.65 -17.19 5.57
C LYS A 126 9.76 -18.43 5.49
N ALA A 127 8.44 -18.24 5.41
CA ALA A 127 7.49 -19.35 5.33
C ALA A 127 7.80 -20.27 4.15
N SER A 128 7.69 -21.57 4.33
CA SER A 128 8.05 -22.56 3.29
C SER A 128 6.87 -23.41 2.84
N SER A 129 5.75 -23.34 3.55
CA SER A 129 4.51 -24.07 3.23
C SER A 129 3.33 -23.13 3.02
N ASN A 130 2.34 -23.56 2.23
CA ASN A 130 1.11 -22.80 2.03
C ASN A 130 0.34 -22.63 3.35
N ASP A 131 0.33 -23.63 4.23
CA ASP A 131 -0.33 -23.53 5.54
C ASP A 131 0.25 -22.43 6.44
N GLU A 132 1.58 -22.28 6.44
CA GLU A 132 2.25 -21.17 7.15
C GLU A 132 1.89 -19.82 6.54
N ILE A 133 1.95 -19.72 5.21
CA ILE A 133 1.59 -18.50 4.47
C ILE A 133 0.15 -18.08 4.80
N THR A 134 -0.79 -19.02 4.70
CA THR A 134 -2.21 -18.85 5.00
C THR A 134 -2.42 -18.39 6.44
N SER A 135 -1.70 -18.99 7.40
CA SER A 135 -1.81 -18.62 8.82
C SER A 135 -1.30 -17.20 9.08
N ILE A 136 -0.16 -16.82 8.49
CA ILE A 136 0.39 -15.47 8.61
C ILE A 136 -0.56 -14.45 7.96
N ASN A 137 -1.03 -14.76 6.76
CA ASN A 137 -1.95 -13.88 6.03
C ASN A 137 -3.28 -13.67 6.77
N LYS A 138 -3.78 -14.70 7.47
CA LYS A 138 -4.96 -14.58 8.33
C LYS A 138 -4.78 -13.55 9.43
N VAL A 139 -3.59 -13.53 10.05
CA VAL A 139 -3.23 -12.52 11.05
C VAL A 139 -3.20 -11.13 10.41
N VAL A 140 -2.56 -10.98 9.24
CA VAL A 140 -2.51 -9.70 8.52
C VAL A 140 -3.92 -9.15 8.24
N LEU A 141 -4.82 -9.97 7.69
CA LEU A 141 -6.19 -9.54 7.39
C LEU A 141 -6.98 -9.16 8.65
N ALA A 142 -6.83 -9.91 9.74
CA ALA A 142 -7.46 -9.58 11.01
C ALA A 142 -6.96 -8.25 11.58
N ASN A 143 -5.65 -7.99 11.52
CA ASN A 143 -5.06 -6.72 11.96
C ASN A 143 -5.50 -5.55 11.10
N TYR A 144 -5.66 -5.76 9.78
CA TYR A 144 -6.19 -4.72 8.91
C TYR A 144 -7.64 -4.35 9.29
N GLN A 145 -8.46 -5.37 9.57
CA GLN A 145 -9.82 -5.14 10.04
C GLN A 145 -9.83 -4.35 11.36
N GLU A 146 -9.03 -4.78 12.35
CA GLU A 146 -9.01 -4.19 13.69
C GLU A 146 -8.45 -2.76 13.71
N PHE A 147 -7.35 -2.48 13.01
CA PHE A 147 -6.67 -1.19 13.13
C PHE A 147 -7.05 -0.16 12.07
N VAL A 148 -7.60 -0.60 10.93
CA VAL A 148 -7.88 0.29 9.80
C VAL A 148 -9.38 0.45 9.53
N LEU A 149 -10.19 -0.57 9.81
CA LEU A 149 -11.63 -0.54 9.49
C LEU A 149 -12.53 -0.30 10.70
N GLU A 150 -12.13 -0.75 11.90
CA GLU A 150 -12.84 -0.56 13.17
C GLU A 150 -12.33 0.68 13.94
#